data_AF-A0A8C6YWF1-F1
#
_entry.id   AF-A0A8C6YWF1-F1
#
_cell.length_a   1.000
_cell.length_b   1.000
_cell.length_c   1.000
_cell.angle_alpha   90.00
_cell.angle_beta   90.00
_cell.angle_gamma   90.00
#
_symmetry.space_group_name_H-M   'P 1'
#
loop_
_entity.id
_entity.type
_entity.pdbx_description
1 polymer ?
#
loop_
_entity_poly.entity_id
_entity_poly.type
_entity_poly.pdbx_seq_one_letter_code
_entity_poly.pdbx_strand_id
1 'polypeptide(L)'
;LAPPPAAFERRVLRSAAEHHYLRVRLELPDGAARPSAALFKQLVVTALRELHGEVGAALPVDVLTYEEKTMSAILRVISSGFVKLWSALTLLGFYQNRRYISISSCIIWEQ
;
A
#
# COMPACT_ATOMS: atom_id res chain seq x y z
N LEU A 1 -20.27 -27.68 43.20
CA LEU A 1 -19.23 -26.81 42.60
C LEU A 1 -18.89 -27.42 41.24
N ALA A 2 -19.41 -26.89 40.13
CA ALA A 2 -19.09 -27.38 38.79
C ALA A 2 -18.00 -26.48 38.18
N PRO A 3 -16.96 -27.03 37.50
CA PRO A 3 -15.92 -26.22 36.90
C PRO A 3 -16.49 -25.38 35.72
N PRO A 4 -16.00 -24.16 35.49
CA PRO A 4 -16.43 -23.35 34.36
C PRO A 4 -16.04 -24.04 33.04
N PRO A 5 -16.88 -23.98 31.99
CA PRO A 5 -16.55 -24.56 30.70
C PRO A 5 -15.40 -23.79 30.08
N ALA A 6 -14.23 -24.42 29.95
CA ALA A 6 -13.14 -23.94 29.12
C ALA A 6 -13.52 -24.15 27.65
N ALA A 7 -14.34 -23.25 27.10
CA ALA A 7 -14.71 -23.25 25.70
C ALA A 7 -13.54 -22.71 24.86
N PHE A 8 -12.72 -23.61 24.34
CA PHE A 8 -11.73 -23.27 23.31
C PHE A 8 -12.41 -23.22 21.95
N GLU A 9 -12.55 -22.03 21.37
CA GLU A 9 -13.17 -21.83 20.06
C GLU A 9 -12.10 -21.60 18.99
N ARG A 10 -11.95 -22.55 18.05
CA ARG A 10 -11.09 -22.37 16.87
C ARG A 10 -11.89 -21.63 15.78
N ARG A 11 -11.72 -20.31 15.70
CA ARG A 11 -12.26 -19.51 14.60
C ARG A 11 -11.31 -19.54 13.41
N VAL A 12 -11.78 -20.05 12.29
CA VAL A 12 -11.09 -19.97 11.00
C VAL A 12 -11.80 -18.90 10.17
N LEU A 13 -11.30 -17.67 10.24
CA LEU A 13 -11.76 -16.58 9.39
C LEU A 13 -11.12 -16.76 8.01
N ARG A 14 -11.86 -17.35 7.06
CA ARG A 14 -11.41 -17.37 5.67
C ARG A 14 -11.65 -16.00 5.05
N SER A 15 -10.56 -15.26 4.79
CA SER A 15 -10.54 -14.02 4.01
C SER A 15 -11.44 -12.90 4.55
N ALA A 16 -11.33 -12.60 5.85
CA ALA A 16 -12.01 -11.44 6.44
C ALA A 16 -11.29 -10.10 6.16
N ALA A 17 -10.08 -10.13 5.63
CA ALA A 17 -9.32 -8.93 5.29
C ALA A 17 -9.90 -8.26 4.04
N GLU A 18 -10.82 -7.31 4.25
CA GLU A 18 -11.32 -6.43 3.18
C GLU A 18 -10.27 -5.42 2.72
N HIS A 19 -9.28 -5.15 3.58
CA HIS A 19 -8.23 -4.14 3.37
C HIS A 19 -6.85 -4.78 3.47
N HIS A 20 -6.02 -4.47 2.49
CA HIS A 20 -4.61 -4.83 2.44
C HIS A 20 -3.76 -3.60 2.71
N TYR A 21 -2.71 -3.78 3.52
CA TYR A 21 -1.76 -2.74 3.86
C TYR A 21 -0.45 -2.99 3.12
N LEU A 22 0.15 -1.93 2.60
CA LEU A 22 1.42 -2.01 1.89
C LEU A 22 2.34 -0.95 2.44
N ARG A 23 3.53 -1.38 2.86
CA ARG A 23 4.61 -0.46 3.15
C ARG A 23 5.44 -0.28 1.89
N VAL A 24 5.42 0.93 1.35
CA VAL A 24 6.26 1.29 0.20
C VAL A 24 7.36 2.22 0.67
N ARG A 25 8.51 2.15 0.02
CA ARG A 25 9.63 3.03 0.28
C ARG A 25 10.04 3.71 -1.03
N LEU A 26 10.23 5.02 -1.00
CA LEU A 26 10.82 5.70 -2.13
C LEU A 26 12.34 5.65 -1.98
N GLU A 27 13.01 5.18 -3.03
CA GLU A 27 14.46 5.24 -3.13
C GLU A 27 14.76 6.29 -4.19
N LEU A 28 15.01 7.52 -3.75
CA LEU A 28 15.42 8.59 -4.65
C LEU A 28 16.96 8.65 -4.73
N PRO A 29 17.54 8.95 -5.91
CA PRO A 29 18.98 9.18 -6.01
C PRO A 29 19.41 10.36 -5.14
N ASP A 30 20.64 10.29 -4.61
CA ASP A 30 21.24 11.33 -3.77
C ASP A 30 21.12 12.72 -4.44
N GLY A 31 20.50 13.67 -3.73
CA GLY A 31 20.24 15.03 -4.21
C GLY A 31 18.85 15.29 -4.81
N ALA A 32 18.00 14.28 -4.97
CA ALA A 32 16.62 14.49 -5.40
C ALA A 32 15.76 15.13 -4.29
N ALA A 33 14.88 16.05 -4.70
CA ALA A 33 13.94 16.69 -3.79
C ALA A 33 13.07 15.63 -3.10
N ARG A 34 13.00 15.69 -1.76
CA ARG A 34 12.17 14.76 -0.98
C ARG A 34 10.70 15.08 -1.29
N PRO A 35 9.92 14.14 -1.83
CA PRO A 35 8.52 14.39 -2.11
C PRO A 35 7.76 14.60 -0.80
N SER A 36 6.86 15.58 -0.76
CA SER A 36 5.95 15.75 0.38
C SER A 36 4.88 14.65 0.36
N ALA A 37 4.16 14.46 1.47
CA ALA A 37 3.05 13.50 1.54
C ALA A 37 2.00 13.74 0.44
N ALA A 38 1.75 15.00 0.10
CA ALA A 38 0.83 15.38 -0.97
C ALA A 38 1.35 14.95 -2.35
N LEU A 39 2.63 15.20 -2.65
CA LEU A 39 3.24 14.80 -3.91
C LEU A 39 3.29 13.28 -4.04
N PHE A 40 3.59 12.58 -2.94
CA PHE A 40 3.54 11.13 -2.90
C PHE A 40 2.13 10.60 -3.22
N LYS A 41 1.08 11.15 -2.60
CA LYS A 41 -0.30 10.77 -2.91
C LYS A 41 -0.64 11.03 -4.38
N GLN A 42 -0.23 12.18 -4.93
CA GLN A 42 -0.42 12.49 -6.35
C GLN A 42 0.32 11.51 -7.27
N LEU A 43 1.55 11.11 -6.93
CA LEU A 43 2.30 10.10 -7.69
C LEU A 43 1.56 8.77 -7.72
N VAL A 44 1.03 8.32 -6.58
CA VAL A 44 0.26 7.06 -6.50
C VAL A 44 -1.01 7.13 -7.36
N VAL A 45 -1.77 8.22 -7.26
CA VAL A 45 -2.99 8.42 -8.07
C VAL A 45 -2.65 8.51 -9.56
N THR A 46 -1.58 9.22 -9.91
CA THR A 46 -1.11 9.33 -11.30
C THR A 46 -0.66 7.96 -11.82
N ALA A 47 0.06 7.17 -11.02
CA ALA A 47 0.45 5.82 -11.38
C ALA A 47 -0.75 4.90 -11.64
N LEU A 48 -1.74 4.95 -10.77
CA LEU A 48 -2.99 4.23 -10.98
C LEU A 48 -3.70 4.69 -12.25
N ARG A 49 -3.72 5.99 -12.53
CA ARG A 49 -4.33 6.56 -13.74
C ARG A 49 -3.61 6.14 -15.02
N GLU A 50 -2.29 6.20 -15.05
CA GLU A 50 -1.49 5.88 -16.24
C GLU A 50 -1.55 4.40 -16.58
N LEU A 51 -1.58 3.50 -15.57
CA LEU A 51 -1.61 2.06 -15.83
C LEU A 51 -3.03 1.49 -16.00
N HIS A 52 -3.99 1.94 -15.18
CA HIS A 52 -5.36 1.38 -15.13
C HIS A 52 -6.43 2.36 -15.64
N GLY A 53 -6.03 3.52 -16.16
CA GLY A 53 -6.96 4.59 -16.59
C GLY A 53 -7.66 5.28 -15.43
N GLU A 54 -8.71 6.05 -15.76
CA GLU A 54 -9.55 6.76 -14.78
C GLU A 54 -10.17 5.81 -13.72
N VAL A 55 -10.42 4.56 -14.09
CA VAL A 55 -10.93 3.51 -13.17
C VAL A 55 -9.92 3.17 -12.09
N GLY A 56 -8.62 3.23 -12.39
CA GLY A 56 -7.55 3.09 -11.40
C GLY A 56 -7.46 4.29 -10.47
N ALA A 57 -7.61 5.50 -11.00
CA ALA A 57 -7.55 6.73 -10.22
C ALA A 57 -8.72 6.85 -9.22
N ALA A 58 -9.88 6.28 -9.56
CA ALA A 58 -11.06 6.21 -8.69
C ALA A 58 -10.97 5.13 -7.59
N LEU A 59 -9.87 4.37 -7.52
CA LEU A 59 -9.71 3.29 -6.58
C LEU A 59 -9.52 3.83 -5.15
N PRO A 60 -10.24 3.31 -4.13
CA PRO A 60 -10.09 3.78 -2.76
C PRO A 60 -8.74 3.33 -2.17
N VAL A 61 -7.74 4.20 -2.32
CA VAL A 61 -6.41 4.06 -1.73
C VAL A 61 -6.18 5.18 -0.73
N ASP A 62 -5.94 4.79 0.52
CA ASP A 62 -5.61 5.72 1.60
C ASP A 62 -4.14 5.64 1.95
N VAL A 63 -3.50 6.79 2.14
CA VAL A 63 -2.15 6.87 2.71
C VAL A 63 -2.30 7.12 4.21
N LEU A 64 -1.98 6.11 5.02
CA LEU A 64 -2.14 6.16 6.48
C LEU A 64 -1.02 6.93 7.15
N THR A 65 0.21 6.63 6.74
CA THR A 65 1.42 7.20 7.34
C THR A 65 2.40 7.50 6.23
N TYR A 66 2.96 8.70 6.24
CA TYR A 66 4.07 9.07 5.37
C TYR A 66 5.22 9.58 6.22
N GLU A 67 6.38 8.95 6.09
CA GLU A 67 7.59 9.31 6.82
C GLU A 67 8.64 9.86 5.87
N GLU A 68 8.84 11.18 5.93
CA GLU A 68 9.78 11.91 5.06
C GLU A 68 11.25 11.56 5.33
N LYS A 69 11.57 11.16 6.56
CA LYS A 69 12.94 10.80 6.96
C LYS A 69 13.43 9.51 6.30
N THR A 70 12.56 8.50 6.28
CA THR A 70 12.84 7.18 5.74
C THR A 70 12.26 6.97 4.35
N MET A 71 11.53 7.97 3.85
CA MET A 71 10.76 7.95 2.60
C MET A 71 9.82 6.74 2.53
N SER A 72 9.27 6.34 3.68
CA SER A 72 8.37 5.19 3.78
C SER A 72 6.92 5.66 3.90
N ALA A 73 6.03 5.02 3.17
CA ALA A 73 4.59 5.25 3.28
C ALA A 73 3.84 3.95 3.55
N ILE A 74 2.77 4.02 4.33
CA ILE A 74 1.82 2.93 4.50
C ILE A 74 0.56 3.28 3.71
N LEU A 75 0.27 2.46 2.71
CA LEU A 75 -0.94 2.53 1.89
C LEU A 75 -1.93 1.47 2.36
N ARG A 76 -3.21 1.82 2.36
CA ARG A 76 -4.33 0.90 2.53
C ARG A 76 -5.13 0.83 1.24
N VAL A 77 -5.47 -0.37 0.81
CA VAL A 77 -6.26 -0.62 -0.39
C VAL A 77 -7.22 -1.77 -0.15
N ILE A 78 -8.38 -1.74 -0.80
CA ILE A 78 -9.30 -2.87 -0.78
C ILE A 78 -8.70 -4.08 -1.52
N SER A 79 -9.08 -5.30 -1.11
CA SER A 79 -8.54 -6.56 -1.68
C SER A 79 -8.71 -6.66 -3.20
N SER A 80 -9.80 -6.13 -3.76
CA SER A 80 -10.04 -6.09 -5.21
C SER A 80 -9.13 -5.10 -5.97
N GLY A 81 -8.58 -4.12 -5.26
CA GLY A 81 -7.74 -3.06 -5.82
C GLY A 81 -6.26 -3.23 -5.55
N PHE A 82 -5.89 -4.15 -4.66
CA PHE A 82 -4.50 -4.45 -4.32
C PHE A 82 -3.64 -4.76 -5.54
N VAL A 83 -4.10 -5.67 -6.41
CA VAL A 83 -3.35 -6.09 -7.61
C VAL A 83 -3.15 -4.91 -8.57
N LYS A 84 -4.13 -4.01 -8.67
CA LYS A 84 -4.04 -2.81 -9.51
C LYS A 84 -3.04 -1.81 -8.96
N LEU A 85 -3.09 -1.55 -7.64
CA LEU A 85 -2.13 -0.68 -6.97
C LEU A 85 -0.70 -1.25 -7.05
N TRP A 86 -0.53 -2.55 -6.79
CA TRP A 86 0.78 -3.19 -6.82
C TRP A 86 1.42 -3.14 -8.21
N SER A 87 0.65 -3.50 -9.25
CA SER A 87 1.13 -3.43 -10.63
C SER A 87 1.45 -1.99 -11.03
N ALA A 88 0.64 -1.01 -10.65
CA ALA A 88 0.90 0.40 -10.92
C ALA A 88 2.18 0.89 -10.23
N LEU A 89 2.37 0.57 -8.95
CA LEU A 89 3.57 0.96 -8.20
C LEU A 89 4.84 0.30 -8.73
N THR A 90 4.76 -0.97 -9.12
CA THR A 90 5.90 -1.71 -9.68
C THR A 90 6.27 -1.17 -11.07
N LEU A 91 5.28 -0.86 -11.92
CA LEU A 91 5.52 -0.40 -13.29
C LEU A 91 5.87 1.10 -13.35
N LEU A 92 5.15 1.97 -12.62
CA LEU A 92 5.45 3.41 -12.55
C LEU A 92 6.57 3.76 -11.58
N GLY A 93 7.07 2.81 -10.80
CA GLY A 93 8.38 2.94 -10.15
C GLY A 93 9.50 3.31 -11.14
N PHE A 94 9.25 3.20 -12.45
CA PHE A 94 10.11 3.58 -13.57
C PHE A 94 9.78 4.89 -14.30
N TYR A 95 8.80 5.68 -13.84
CA TYR A 95 8.40 6.89 -14.60
C TYR A 95 9.48 7.99 -14.49
N GLN A 96 9.99 8.44 -15.64
CA GLN A 96 11.19 9.31 -15.85
C GLN A 96 12.58 8.66 -15.76
N ASN A 97 12.75 7.40 -16.21
CA ASN A 97 14.07 6.79 -16.42
C ASN A 97 14.97 6.78 -15.15
N ARG A 98 14.33 6.90 -13.98
CA ARG A 98 14.92 6.95 -12.64
C ARG A 98 13.99 6.12 -11.77
N ARG A 99 14.55 5.20 -11.00
CA ARG A 99 13.78 4.37 -10.06
C ARG A 99 13.39 5.26 -8.89
N TYR A 100 12.10 5.46 -8.64
CA TYR A 100 11.63 6.30 -7.52
C TYR A 100 10.95 5.49 -6.42
N ILE A 101 10.39 4.32 -6.71
CA ILE A 101 9.61 3.53 -5.74
C ILE A 101 10.16 2.12 -5.69
N SER A 102 10.61 1.70 -4.51
CA SER A 102 11.07 0.36 -4.19
C SER A 102 10.14 -0.22 -3.14
N ILE A 103 9.38 -1.24 -3.52
CA ILE A 103 8.44 -1.88 -2.59
C ILE A 103 9.25 -2.81 -1.71
N SER A 104 9.68 -2.29 -0.55
CA SER A 104 10.59 -3.00 0.35
C SER A 104 9.89 -4.14 1.12
N SER A 105 8.57 -4.08 1.33
CA SER A 105 7.86 -5.15 2.04
C SER A 105 6.34 -5.08 1.83
N CYS A 106 5.77 -6.13 1.24
CA CYS A 106 4.32 -6.37 1.30
C CYS A 106 4.01 -7.07 2.62
N ILE A 107 3.63 -6.32 3.65
CA ILE A 107 3.14 -6.92 4.89
C ILE A 107 1.62 -7.00 4.78
N ILE A 108 1.10 -8.18 4.42
CA ILE A 108 -0.31 -8.48 4.56
C ILE A 108 -0.58 -8.59 6.07
N TRP A 109 -0.90 -7.47 6.72
CA TRP A 109 -1.40 -7.47 8.08
C TRP A 109 -2.84 -7.97 8.04
N GLU A 110 -3.03 -9.24 8.39
CA GLU A 110 -4.33 -9.82 8.72
C GLU A 110 -4.52 -9.63 10.23
N GLN A 111 -5.55 -8.86 10.63
CA GLN A 111 -6.00 -8.74 12.01
C GLN A 111 -7.04 -9.83 12.28
#